data_AF-A0A6J2F4F4-F1
#
_entry.id   AF-A0A6J2F4F4-F1
#
_cell.length_a   1.000
_cell.length_b   1.000
_cell.length_c   1.000
_cell.angle_alpha   90.00
_cell.angle_beta   90.00
_cell.angle_gamma   90.00
#
_symmetry.space_group_name_H-M   'P 1'
#
loop_
_entity.id
_entity.type
_entity.pdbx_description
1 polymer ?
#
loop_
_entity_poly.entity_id
_entity_poly.type
_entity_poly.pdbx_seq_one_letter_code
_entity_poly.pdbx_strand_id
1 'polypeptide(L)'
;MRTPMKPGTFLLAFTLLCTLLGLGCPLSCEVCRGSGPTCSGKMKACEAGKDACVVIVGESSTKGHHALNTYKGCMKYSDCYSGFVSTTMGPKDYMVSNTLCCQSDGCNRGSVPPPQNNRTENGLQCPACIVPFQETCPGTQAARCVGQETHCVYFAGNVQAGLINPKFATRGCATESACYAKAGAQVPSASYLYFLRRADCLPAPQPPGRAE
;
A
#
# COMPACT_ATOMS: atom_id res chain seq x y z
N MET A 1 -35.62 3.36 49.69
CA MET A 1 -34.46 2.77 50.38
C MET A 1 -33.35 2.57 49.36
N ARG A 2 -32.29 3.41 49.39
CA ARG A 2 -31.12 3.24 48.52
C ARG A 2 -30.16 2.31 49.25
N THR A 3 -30.02 1.08 48.75
CA THR A 3 -29.01 0.14 49.24
C THR A 3 -27.61 0.67 48.89
N PRO A 4 -26.71 0.82 49.87
CA PRO A 4 -25.34 1.24 49.60
C PRO A 4 -24.60 0.07 48.93
N MET A 5 -24.22 0.24 47.67
CA MET A 5 -23.38 -0.74 46.97
C MET A 5 -22.01 -0.81 47.66
N LYS A 6 -21.59 -2.04 48.03
CA LYS A 6 -20.31 -2.31 48.70
C LYS A 6 -19.14 -1.88 47.80
N PRO A 7 -18.10 -1.21 48.36
CA PRO A 7 -16.92 -0.76 47.59
C PRO A 7 -16.24 -1.87 46.77
N GLY A 8 -16.22 -3.10 47.30
CA GLY A 8 -15.62 -4.26 46.62
C GLY A 8 -16.37 -4.71 45.36
N THR A 9 -17.69 -4.48 45.28
CA THR A 9 -18.50 -4.82 44.10
C THR A 9 -18.27 -3.83 42.97
N PHE A 10 -17.97 -2.57 43.31
CA PHE A 10 -17.63 -1.51 42.35
C PHE A 10 -16.24 -1.74 41.72
N LEU A 11 -15.25 -2.14 42.54
CA LEU A 11 -13.91 -2.48 42.10
C LEU A 11 -13.89 -3.72 41.19
N LEU A 12 -14.63 -4.77 41.55
CA LEU A 12 -14.76 -5.99 40.74
C LEU A 12 -15.42 -5.70 39.38
N ALA A 13 -16.47 -4.88 39.36
CA ALA A 13 -17.12 -4.46 38.12
C ALA A 13 -16.18 -3.62 37.24
N PHE A 14 -15.40 -2.70 37.82
CA PHE A 14 -14.41 -1.91 37.07
C PHE A 14 -13.27 -2.78 36.51
N THR A 15 -12.77 -3.76 37.27
CA THR A 15 -11.74 -4.69 36.77
C THR A 15 -12.27 -5.58 35.65
N LEU A 16 -13.53 -6.03 35.74
CA LEU A 16 -14.17 -6.85 34.70
C LEU A 16 -14.42 -6.03 33.42
N LEU A 17 -14.83 -4.76 33.57
CA LEU A 17 -15.02 -3.83 32.45
C LEU A 17 -13.70 -3.45 31.78
N CYS A 18 -12.63 -3.24 32.56
CA CYS A 18 -11.27 -3.01 32.05
C CYS A 18 -10.72 -4.24 31.30
N THR A 19 -11.08 -5.47 31.71
CA THR A 19 -10.73 -6.68 30.94
C THR A 19 -11.53 -6.83 29.65
N LEU A 20 -12.80 -6.39 29.61
CA LEU A 20 -13.63 -6.43 28.39
C LEU A 20 -13.28 -5.33 27.38
N LEU A 21 -12.89 -4.14 27.85
CA LEU A 21 -12.55 -3.00 26.99
C LEU A 21 -11.17 -3.15 26.30
N GLY A 22 -10.33 -4.09 26.76
CA GLY A 22 -8.98 -4.31 26.24
C GLY A 22 -8.80 -5.50 25.28
N LEU A 23 -9.83 -6.29 25.03
CA LEU A 23 -9.75 -7.53 24.24
C LEU A 23 -10.86 -7.57 23.18
N GLY A 24 -10.90 -6.56 22.32
CA GLY A 24 -11.56 -6.74 21.02
C GLY A 24 -10.85 -7.89 20.28
N CYS A 25 -11.61 -8.89 19.79
CA CYS A 25 -11.03 -9.92 18.94
C CYS A 25 -10.26 -9.25 17.78
N PRO A 26 -9.04 -9.69 17.47
CA PRO A 26 -8.29 -9.12 16.36
C PRO A 26 -9.07 -9.32 15.06
N LEU A 27 -9.13 -8.26 14.24
CA LEU A 27 -9.74 -8.30 12.91
C LEU A 27 -9.23 -9.51 12.13
N SER A 28 -10.11 -10.23 11.44
CA SER A 28 -9.76 -11.40 10.64
C SER A 28 -9.96 -11.13 9.15
N CYS A 29 -8.93 -11.30 8.34
CA CYS A 29 -8.97 -11.01 6.90
C CYS A 29 -8.63 -12.25 6.08
N GLU A 30 -9.13 -12.31 4.85
CA GLU A 30 -8.65 -13.31 3.89
C GLU A 30 -7.22 -12.96 3.47
N VAL A 31 -6.33 -13.95 3.46
CA VAL A 31 -4.92 -13.77 3.06
C VAL A 31 -4.58 -14.67 1.89
N CYS A 32 -4.23 -14.06 0.75
CA CYS A 32 -3.74 -14.76 -0.44
C CYS A 32 -2.82 -13.87 -1.28
N ARG A 33 -1.98 -14.52 -2.09
CA ARG A 33 -1.24 -13.90 -3.17
C ARG A 33 -1.29 -14.88 -4.34
N GLY A 34 -1.66 -14.41 -5.53
CA GLY A 34 -1.78 -15.28 -6.70
C GLY A 34 -1.72 -14.51 -8.01
N SER A 35 -1.37 -15.24 -9.07
CA SER A 35 -1.41 -14.74 -10.44
C SER A 35 -2.86 -14.59 -10.92
N GLY A 36 -3.12 -13.55 -11.71
CA GLY A 36 -4.44 -13.23 -12.24
C GLY A 36 -5.21 -12.18 -11.42
N PRO A 37 -6.45 -11.89 -11.83
CA PRO A 37 -7.28 -10.82 -11.27
C PRO A 37 -7.97 -11.21 -9.95
N THR A 38 -7.82 -12.45 -9.50
CA THR A 38 -8.38 -12.94 -8.25
C THR A 38 -7.41 -13.90 -7.55
N CYS A 39 -7.56 -14.02 -6.24
CA CYS A 39 -7.00 -15.14 -5.47
C CYS A 39 -7.95 -15.47 -4.32
N SER A 40 -7.88 -16.71 -3.85
CA SER A 40 -8.60 -17.16 -2.66
C SER A 40 -7.62 -17.74 -1.64
N GLY A 41 -7.89 -17.53 -0.37
CA GLY A 41 -6.99 -17.89 0.72
C GLY A 41 -7.70 -18.26 2.01
N LYS A 42 -6.92 -18.35 3.08
CA LYS A 42 -7.44 -18.64 4.41
C LYS A 42 -7.72 -17.34 5.16
N MET A 43 -8.73 -17.35 6.02
CA MET A 43 -8.92 -16.32 7.02
C MET A 43 -7.77 -16.37 8.03
N LYS A 44 -7.18 -15.23 8.35
CA LYS A 44 -6.16 -15.09 9.39
C LYS A 44 -6.46 -13.88 10.26
N ALA A 45 -6.28 -14.04 11.56
CA ALA A 45 -6.27 -12.92 12.50
C ALA A 45 -5.12 -11.97 12.15
N CYS A 46 -5.39 -10.68 12.16
CA CYS A 46 -4.42 -9.64 11.91
C CYS A 46 -3.49 -9.47 13.11
N GLU A 47 -2.22 -9.16 12.81
CA GLU A 47 -1.22 -8.84 13.83
C GLU A 47 -1.57 -7.56 14.57
N ALA A 48 -1.00 -7.38 15.76
CA ALA A 48 -1.21 -6.17 16.56
C ALA A 48 -0.88 -4.91 15.74
N GLY A 49 -1.81 -3.94 15.78
CA GLY A 49 -1.68 -2.68 15.05
C GLY A 49 -2.05 -2.75 13.56
N LYS A 50 -2.56 -3.87 13.03
CA LYS A 50 -3.21 -3.94 11.72
C LYS A 50 -4.73 -4.04 11.90
N ASP A 51 -5.42 -2.99 11.49
CA ASP A 51 -6.84 -2.73 11.75
C ASP A 51 -7.67 -2.62 10.46
N ALA A 52 -7.12 -3.09 9.33
CA ALA A 52 -7.81 -3.16 8.05
C ALA A 52 -7.50 -4.44 7.27
N CYS A 53 -8.51 -4.94 6.57
CA CYS A 53 -8.33 -5.87 5.46
C CYS A 53 -8.07 -5.10 4.18
N VAL A 54 -7.25 -5.66 3.30
CA VAL A 54 -6.96 -5.12 1.98
C VAL A 54 -7.14 -6.17 0.90
N VAL A 55 -7.62 -5.74 -0.27
CA VAL A 55 -7.53 -6.47 -1.54
C VAL A 55 -6.95 -5.55 -2.61
N ILE A 56 -5.96 -6.05 -3.34
CA ILE A 56 -5.23 -5.33 -4.40
C ILE A 56 -5.21 -6.20 -5.64
N VAL A 57 -5.66 -5.66 -6.76
CA VAL A 57 -5.40 -6.23 -8.09
C VAL A 57 -4.49 -5.27 -8.82
N GLY A 58 -3.34 -5.76 -9.28
CA GLY A 58 -2.32 -4.92 -9.89
C GLY A 58 -1.66 -5.55 -11.10
N GLU A 59 -1.40 -4.70 -12.09
CA GLU A 59 -0.56 -5.00 -13.24
C GLU A 59 0.80 -4.35 -13.02
N SER A 60 1.87 -5.09 -13.31
CA SER A 60 3.23 -4.56 -13.26
C SER A 60 3.99 -4.97 -14.50
N SER A 61 4.90 -4.12 -14.95
CA SER A 61 5.95 -4.49 -15.88
C SER A 61 7.31 -4.27 -15.23
N THR A 62 8.20 -5.23 -15.36
CA THR A 62 9.58 -5.13 -14.91
C THR A 62 10.48 -5.58 -16.04
N LYS A 63 11.32 -4.66 -16.54
CA LYS A 63 12.14 -4.86 -17.74
C LYS A 63 11.32 -5.35 -18.95
N GLY A 64 10.02 -5.01 -19.00
CA GLY A 64 9.11 -5.41 -20.08
C GLY A 64 8.39 -6.74 -19.84
N HIS A 65 8.65 -7.44 -18.74
CA HIS A 65 7.88 -8.62 -18.35
C HIS A 65 6.63 -8.20 -17.60
N HIS A 66 5.46 -8.54 -18.15
CA HIS A 66 4.17 -8.18 -17.58
C HIS A 66 3.67 -9.26 -16.61
N ALA A 67 3.07 -8.82 -15.51
CA ALA A 67 2.38 -9.68 -14.57
C ALA A 67 1.11 -8.99 -14.09
N LEU A 68 0.02 -9.76 -14.03
CA LEU A 68 -1.22 -9.39 -13.36
C LEU A 68 -1.34 -10.27 -12.12
N ASN A 69 -1.41 -9.66 -10.94
CA ASN A 69 -1.45 -10.38 -9.67
C ASN A 69 -2.55 -9.82 -8.77
N THR A 70 -2.95 -10.64 -7.80
CA THR A 70 -3.87 -10.26 -6.72
C THR A 70 -3.23 -10.52 -5.38
N TYR A 71 -3.40 -9.59 -4.44
CA TYR A 71 -3.01 -9.72 -3.05
C TYR A 71 -4.20 -9.43 -2.13
N LYS A 72 -4.37 -10.25 -1.10
CA LYS A 72 -5.29 -10.01 0.01
C LYS A 72 -4.54 -10.17 1.32
N GLY A 73 -4.81 -9.29 2.30
CA GLY A 73 -4.11 -9.34 3.57
C GLY A 73 -4.62 -8.38 4.63
N CYS A 74 -3.85 -8.26 5.70
CA CYS A 74 -4.02 -7.28 6.76
C CYS A 74 -3.04 -6.12 6.59
N MET A 75 -3.47 -4.89 6.87
CA MET A 75 -2.61 -3.72 6.95
C MET A 75 -3.15 -2.69 7.94
N LYS A 76 -2.40 -1.59 8.16
CA LYS A 76 -2.89 -0.42 8.87
C LYS A 76 -3.84 0.37 7.98
N TYR A 77 -5.00 0.74 8.49
CA TYR A 77 -5.95 1.55 7.74
C TYR A 77 -5.36 2.93 7.40
N SER A 78 -4.58 3.52 8.31
CA SER A 78 -3.88 4.80 8.10
C SER A 78 -2.91 4.80 6.91
N ASP A 79 -2.38 3.63 6.56
CA ASP A 79 -1.41 3.46 5.48
C ASP A 79 -2.10 3.01 4.18
N CYS A 80 -3.43 2.84 4.20
CA CYS A 80 -4.18 2.36 3.05
C CYS A 80 -4.87 3.49 2.29
N TYR A 81 -4.66 3.49 0.98
CA TYR A 81 -5.49 4.22 0.04
C TYR A 81 -6.39 3.26 -0.73
N SER A 82 -7.71 3.49 -0.69
CA SER A 82 -8.67 2.76 -1.54
C SER A 82 -8.87 3.52 -2.85
N GLY A 83 -8.59 2.86 -3.96
CA GLY A 83 -8.69 3.43 -5.31
C GLY A 83 -7.53 3.04 -6.22
N PHE A 84 -7.38 3.81 -7.29
CA PHE A 84 -6.34 3.63 -8.30
C PHE A 84 -5.00 4.23 -7.85
N VAL A 85 -3.92 3.48 -8.09
CA VAL A 85 -2.53 3.92 -7.89
C VAL A 85 -1.73 3.55 -9.12
N SER A 86 -0.94 4.50 -9.65
CA SER A 86 0.03 4.27 -10.72
C SER A 86 1.41 4.77 -10.31
N THR A 87 2.44 4.04 -10.70
CA THR A 87 3.84 4.46 -10.61
C THR A 87 4.60 4.03 -11.85
N THR A 88 5.41 4.93 -12.42
CA THR A 88 6.26 4.69 -13.58
C THR A 88 7.69 5.12 -13.29
N MET A 89 8.62 4.17 -13.33
CA MET A 89 10.05 4.41 -13.12
C MET A 89 10.81 4.42 -14.45
N GLY A 90 10.21 3.89 -15.51
CA GLY A 90 10.73 3.93 -16.87
C GLY A 90 9.75 3.31 -17.87
N PRO A 91 10.05 3.34 -19.17
CA PRO A 91 9.14 2.87 -20.22
C PRO A 91 8.71 1.40 -20.06
N LYS A 92 9.58 0.58 -19.45
CA LYS A 92 9.39 -0.87 -19.25
C LYS A 92 9.25 -1.26 -17.77
N ASP A 93 9.13 -0.27 -16.88
CA ASP A 93 9.15 -0.46 -15.44
C ASP A 93 8.08 0.41 -14.77
N TYR A 94 6.98 -0.23 -14.40
CA TYR A 94 5.81 0.43 -13.84
C TYR A 94 4.94 -0.54 -13.04
N MET A 95 4.06 0.02 -12.23
CA MET A 95 3.05 -0.71 -11.47
C MET A 95 1.77 0.12 -11.43
N VAL A 96 0.65 -0.51 -11.73
CA VAL A 96 -0.70 0.05 -11.56
C VAL A 96 -1.55 -0.90 -10.73
N SER A 97 -2.43 -0.37 -9.89
CA SER A 97 -3.30 -1.20 -9.07
C SER A 97 -4.59 -0.50 -8.69
N ASN A 98 -5.65 -1.28 -8.52
CA ASN A 98 -6.82 -0.90 -7.76
C ASN A 98 -6.77 -1.56 -6.38
N THR A 99 -7.05 -0.79 -5.34
CA THR A 99 -7.02 -1.22 -3.94
C THR A 99 -8.35 -0.94 -3.26
N LEU A 100 -8.80 -1.85 -2.39
CA LEU A 100 -9.90 -1.61 -1.47
C LEU A 100 -9.48 -2.01 -0.06
N CYS A 101 -9.74 -1.12 0.91
CA CYS A 101 -9.57 -1.36 2.33
C CYS A 101 -10.87 -1.25 3.10
N CYS A 102 -11.02 -2.09 4.12
CA CYS A 102 -12.22 -2.19 4.93
C CYS A 102 -11.87 -2.74 6.33
N GLN A 103 -12.72 -2.47 7.33
CA GLN A 103 -12.41 -2.73 8.76
C GLN A 103 -13.41 -3.69 9.43
N SER A 104 -13.89 -4.69 8.69
CA SER A 104 -14.75 -5.75 9.22
C SER A 104 -14.27 -7.14 8.79
N ASP A 105 -14.59 -8.16 9.59
CA ASP A 105 -14.09 -9.51 9.36
C ASP A 105 -14.44 -10.02 7.96
N GLY A 106 -13.42 -10.45 7.21
CA GLY A 106 -13.57 -11.03 5.88
C GLY A 106 -14.14 -10.09 4.82
N CYS A 107 -14.15 -8.78 5.06
CA CYS A 107 -14.68 -7.81 4.10
C CYS A 107 -13.91 -7.77 2.77
N ASN A 108 -12.68 -8.29 2.73
CA ASN A 108 -11.86 -8.40 1.53
C ASN A 108 -12.07 -9.70 0.73
N ARG A 109 -13.12 -10.49 1.03
CA ARG A 109 -13.45 -11.72 0.29
C ARG A 109 -13.86 -11.50 -1.16
N GLY A 110 -14.38 -10.31 -1.47
CA GLY A 110 -14.67 -9.92 -2.84
C GLY A 110 -13.42 -9.74 -3.70
N SER A 111 -13.62 -9.22 -4.91
CA SER A 111 -12.55 -8.77 -5.79
C SER A 111 -12.69 -7.27 -6.08
N VAL A 112 -11.60 -6.65 -6.50
CA VAL A 112 -11.60 -5.33 -7.12
C VAL A 112 -11.30 -5.49 -8.60
N PRO A 113 -11.84 -4.62 -9.48
CA PRO A 113 -11.57 -4.73 -10.90
C PRO A 113 -10.08 -4.50 -11.19
N PRO A 114 -9.50 -5.17 -12.19
CA PRO A 114 -8.17 -4.85 -12.67
C PRO A 114 -8.02 -3.35 -13.01
N PRO A 115 -6.85 -2.74 -12.76
CA PRO A 115 -6.62 -1.34 -13.04
C PRO A 115 -6.69 -1.06 -14.55
N GLN A 116 -7.25 0.09 -14.93
CA GLN A 116 -7.15 0.57 -16.31
C GLN A 116 -5.82 1.30 -16.51
N ASN A 117 -4.98 0.73 -17.37
CA ASN A 117 -3.60 1.18 -17.53
C ASN A 117 -3.44 2.15 -18.71
N ASN A 118 -3.79 3.42 -18.54
CA ASN A 118 -3.56 4.44 -19.56
C ASN A 118 -2.07 4.86 -19.57
N ARG A 119 -1.36 4.52 -20.65
CA ARG A 119 0.08 4.77 -20.83
C ARG A 119 0.41 5.92 -21.77
N THR A 120 -0.58 6.70 -22.17
CA THR A 120 -0.33 7.93 -22.94
C THR A 120 0.48 8.91 -22.09
N GLU A 121 1.60 9.38 -22.61
CA GLU A 121 2.43 10.40 -21.95
C GLU A 121 1.61 11.68 -21.71
N ASN A 122 1.70 12.24 -20.49
CA ASN A 122 0.93 13.43 -20.10
C ASN A 122 1.75 14.73 -20.15
N GLY A 123 3.01 14.65 -20.59
CA GLY A 123 3.91 15.80 -20.72
C GLY A 123 4.75 16.13 -19.47
N LEU A 124 4.45 15.52 -18.32
CA LEU A 124 5.25 15.68 -17.10
C LEU A 124 6.44 14.72 -17.09
N GLN A 125 7.49 15.09 -16.35
CA GLN A 125 8.70 14.28 -16.19
C GLN A 125 9.22 14.32 -14.77
N CYS A 126 9.77 13.19 -14.32
CA CYS A 126 10.35 13.04 -12.98
C CYS A 126 11.74 12.42 -13.05
N PRO A 127 12.66 12.77 -12.12
CA PRO A 127 13.90 12.01 -11.92
C PRO A 127 13.57 10.53 -11.68
N ALA A 128 14.34 9.65 -12.30
CA ALA A 128 14.03 8.22 -12.35
C ALA A 128 15.27 7.35 -12.13
N CYS A 129 15.05 6.26 -11.41
CA CYS A 129 16.04 5.19 -11.21
C CYS A 129 15.38 3.99 -10.50
N ILE A 130 15.95 2.81 -10.70
CA ILE A 130 15.59 1.58 -10.00
C ILE A 130 16.89 0.92 -9.58
N VAL A 131 17.20 0.94 -8.29
CA VAL A 131 18.45 0.38 -7.75
C VAL A 131 18.14 -0.69 -6.71
N PRO A 132 18.21 -1.98 -7.09
CA PRO A 132 18.09 -3.06 -6.12
C PRO A 132 19.34 -3.09 -5.22
N PHE A 133 19.18 -3.55 -3.99
CA PHE A 133 20.23 -3.71 -2.97
C PHE A 133 20.93 -2.42 -2.51
N GLN A 134 20.43 -1.25 -2.89
CA GLN A 134 20.94 0.06 -2.46
C GLN A 134 19.87 0.88 -1.72
N GLU A 135 20.29 1.90 -0.97
CA GLU A 135 19.40 2.82 -0.23
C GLU A 135 19.24 4.18 -0.92
N THR A 136 20.12 4.48 -1.88
CA THR A 136 20.19 5.78 -2.53
C THR A 136 19.96 5.67 -4.02
N CYS A 137 19.11 6.53 -4.57
CA CYS A 137 18.75 6.55 -5.98
C CYS A 137 19.01 7.96 -6.53
N PRO A 138 20.11 8.19 -7.28
CA PRO A 138 20.49 9.55 -7.67
C PRO A 138 19.50 10.20 -8.63
N GLY A 139 18.78 9.42 -9.45
CA GLY A 139 17.76 9.94 -10.36
C GLY A 139 18.34 10.65 -11.58
N THR A 140 19.44 10.13 -12.15
CA THR A 140 20.12 10.73 -13.30
C THR A 140 19.36 10.59 -14.62
N GLN A 141 18.40 9.67 -14.67
CA GLN A 141 17.50 9.48 -15.81
C GLN A 141 16.17 10.21 -15.56
N ALA A 142 15.37 10.39 -16.59
CA ALA A 142 14.03 10.93 -16.47
C ALA A 142 12.98 9.89 -16.90
N ALA A 143 11.93 9.73 -16.08
CA ALA A 143 10.73 9.01 -16.46
C ALA A 143 9.74 10.00 -17.06
N ARG A 144 9.12 9.62 -18.18
CA ARG A 144 7.99 10.34 -18.78
C ARG A 144 6.72 9.86 -18.10
N CYS A 145 6.00 10.78 -17.48
CA CYS A 145 4.80 10.45 -16.74
C CYS A 145 3.64 10.18 -17.71
N VAL A 146 2.74 9.31 -17.29
CA VAL A 146 1.63 8.85 -18.13
C VAL A 146 0.29 9.05 -17.44
N GLY A 147 -0.78 9.16 -18.23
CA GLY A 147 -2.15 9.21 -17.72
C GLY A 147 -2.31 10.22 -16.58
N GLN A 148 -2.70 9.73 -15.41
CA GLN A 148 -2.97 10.54 -14.20
C GLN A 148 -1.75 10.71 -13.28
N GLU A 149 -0.55 10.34 -13.72
CA GLU A 149 0.67 10.51 -12.91
C GLU A 149 1.10 11.97 -12.89
N THR A 150 0.82 12.66 -11.77
CA THR A 150 1.06 14.09 -11.58
C THR A 150 2.13 14.40 -10.54
N HIS A 151 2.73 13.37 -9.94
CA HIS A 151 3.69 13.50 -8.84
C HIS A 151 5.00 12.77 -9.14
N CYS A 152 6.09 13.24 -8.55
CA CYS A 152 7.37 12.55 -8.49
C CYS A 152 7.55 11.90 -7.12
N VAL A 153 7.92 10.63 -7.10
CA VAL A 153 8.16 9.86 -5.87
C VAL A 153 9.63 9.50 -5.69
N TYR A 154 10.03 9.38 -4.43
CA TYR A 154 11.24 8.67 -4.01
C TYR A 154 10.83 7.66 -2.94
N PHE A 155 10.97 6.38 -3.25
CA PHE A 155 10.81 5.30 -2.27
C PHE A 155 12.13 4.58 -2.03
N ALA A 156 12.46 4.33 -0.76
CA ALA A 156 13.53 3.40 -0.39
C ALA A 156 13.19 2.63 0.88
N GLY A 157 13.75 1.44 0.99
CA GLY A 157 13.51 0.56 2.13
C GLY A 157 13.85 -0.88 1.80
N ASN A 158 13.00 -1.81 2.24
CA ASN A 158 13.19 -3.24 2.01
C ASN A 158 11.97 -3.83 1.30
N VAL A 159 12.19 -4.79 0.40
CA VAL A 159 11.11 -5.55 -0.24
C VAL A 159 11.16 -6.99 0.25
N GLN A 160 10.03 -7.54 0.67
CA GLN A 160 9.93 -8.95 1.03
C GLN A 160 9.80 -9.79 -0.23
N ALA A 161 10.88 -10.49 -0.58
CA ALA A 161 10.96 -11.37 -1.74
C ALA A 161 11.32 -12.79 -1.27
N GLY A 162 10.30 -13.56 -0.89
CA GLY A 162 10.50 -14.89 -0.32
C GLY A 162 11.16 -14.83 1.06
N LEU A 163 12.33 -15.47 1.20
CA LEU A 163 13.08 -15.56 2.46
C LEU A 163 14.05 -14.39 2.69
N ILE A 164 14.26 -13.54 1.69
CA ILE A 164 15.16 -12.39 1.77
C ILE A 164 14.38 -11.08 1.80
N ASN A 165 14.95 -10.08 2.47
CA ASN A 165 14.41 -8.71 2.55
C ASN A 165 15.41 -7.70 1.96
N PRO A 166 15.74 -7.79 0.66
CA PRO A 166 16.72 -6.91 0.04
C PRO A 166 16.31 -5.45 0.13
N LYS A 167 17.33 -4.59 0.20
CA LYS A 167 17.15 -3.14 0.12
C LYS A 167 16.73 -2.75 -1.29
N PHE A 168 16.05 -1.63 -1.42
CA PHE A 168 15.78 -0.99 -2.70
C PHE A 168 15.73 0.52 -2.54
N ALA A 169 16.01 1.23 -3.63
CA ALA A 169 15.62 2.61 -3.79
C ALA A 169 15.14 2.86 -5.22
N THR A 170 14.15 3.71 -5.38
CA THR A 170 13.56 4.03 -6.67
C THR A 170 12.99 5.44 -6.71
N ARG A 171 13.01 6.02 -7.90
CA ARG A 171 12.37 7.31 -8.22
C ARG A 171 11.61 7.18 -9.53
N GLY A 172 10.55 7.96 -9.67
CA GLY A 172 9.75 7.98 -10.87
C GLY A 172 8.51 8.85 -10.74
N CYS A 173 7.62 8.72 -11.71
CA CYS A 173 6.30 9.32 -11.73
C CYS A 173 5.32 8.49 -10.90
N ALA A 174 4.30 9.15 -10.35
CA ALA A 174 3.20 8.51 -9.66
C ALA A 174 1.92 9.34 -9.70
N THR A 175 0.78 8.70 -9.46
CA THR A 175 -0.46 9.40 -9.09
C THR A 175 -0.34 10.00 -7.69
N GLU A 176 -1.10 11.06 -7.40
CA GLU A 176 -1.16 11.66 -6.05
C GLU A 176 -1.50 10.63 -4.97
N SER A 177 -2.32 9.63 -5.30
CA SER A 177 -2.68 8.53 -4.39
C SER A 177 -1.47 7.75 -3.85
N ALA A 178 -0.36 7.67 -4.61
CA ALA A 178 0.87 7.05 -4.12
C ALA A 178 1.50 7.83 -2.94
N CYS A 179 1.19 9.12 -2.79
CA CYS A 179 1.67 9.96 -1.70
C CYS A 179 1.07 9.60 -0.33
N TYR A 180 0.03 8.74 -0.29
CA TYR A 180 -0.48 8.17 0.97
C TYR A 180 0.54 7.27 1.65
N ALA A 181 1.44 6.64 0.87
CA ALA A 181 2.51 5.84 1.43
C ALA A 181 3.51 6.74 2.17
N LYS A 182 3.76 6.45 3.45
CA LYS A 182 4.67 7.21 4.32
C LYS A 182 5.89 6.39 4.73
N ALA A 183 6.94 7.07 5.18
CA ALA A 183 8.06 6.42 5.83
C ALA A 183 7.58 5.65 7.07
N GLY A 184 8.09 4.44 7.27
CA GLY A 184 7.64 3.51 8.31
C GLY A 184 6.47 2.61 7.91
N ALA A 185 5.80 2.87 6.77
CA ALA A 185 4.66 2.08 6.32
C ALA A 185 5.08 0.72 5.75
N GLN A 186 4.22 -0.28 5.98
CA GLN A 186 4.25 -1.55 5.27
C GLN A 186 3.23 -1.50 4.14
N VAL A 187 3.70 -1.39 2.90
CA VAL A 187 2.86 -1.17 1.71
C VAL A 187 2.81 -2.45 0.89
N PRO A 188 1.68 -3.20 0.93
CA PRO A 188 1.49 -4.31 0.02
C PRO A 188 1.30 -3.81 -1.41
N SER A 189 1.94 -4.49 -2.36
CA SER A 189 1.52 -4.49 -3.75
C SER A 189 0.97 -5.86 -4.13
N ALA A 190 0.40 -5.95 -5.33
CA ALA A 190 -0.06 -7.22 -5.88
C ALA A 190 1.06 -8.30 -5.92
N SER A 191 2.31 -7.89 -6.13
CA SER A 191 3.46 -8.80 -6.32
C SER A 191 4.35 -8.95 -5.08
N TYR A 192 4.61 -7.86 -4.35
CA TYR A 192 5.55 -7.84 -3.22
C TYR A 192 4.96 -7.13 -1.99
N LEU A 193 5.67 -7.20 -0.87
CA LEU A 193 5.39 -6.39 0.32
C LEU A 193 6.58 -5.46 0.55
N TYR A 194 6.34 -4.16 0.56
CA TYR A 194 7.40 -3.15 0.76
C TYR A 194 7.36 -2.61 2.19
N PHE A 195 8.54 -2.37 2.75
CA PHE A 195 8.74 -1.68 4.02
C PHE A 195 9.47 -0.39 3.72
N LEU A 196 8.77 0.74 3.77
CA LEU A 196 9.33 2.03 3.37
C LEU A 196 10.11 2.64 4.53
N ARG A 197 11.37 2.99 4.28
CA ARG A 197 12.21 3.81 5.17
C ARG A 197 12.22 5.27 4.74
N ARG A 198 12.05 5.53 3.45
CA ARG A 198 11.91 6.86 2.86
C ARG A 198 10.74 6.84 1.89
N ALA A 199 9.93 7.89 1.96
CA ALA A 199 8.80 8.11 1.08
C ALA A 199 8.63 9.61 0.85
N ASP A 200 9.22 10.10 -0.23
CA ASP A 200 9.02 11.48 -0.67
C ASP A 200 8.01 11.46 -1.81
N CYS A 201 7.10 12.43 -1.81
CA CYS A 201 6.12 12.62 -2.87
C CYS A 201 5.93 14.12 -3.07
N LEU A 202 6.19 14.60 -4.29
CA LEU A 202 6.10 16.01 -4.63
C LEU A 202 5.36 16.15 -5.96
N PRO A 203 4.59 17.23 -6.18
CA PRO A 203 4.04 17.52 -7.50
C PRO A 203 5.14 17.50 -8.57
N ALA A 204 4.85 16.91 -9.73
CA ALA A 204 5.81 16.89 -10.83
C ALA A 204 6.01 18.32 -11.37
N PRO A 205 7.25 18.70 -11.69
CA PRO A 205 7.51 20.02 -12.26
C PRO A 205 6.79 20.17 -13.59
N GLN A 206 6.14 21.32 -13.78
CA GLN A 206 5.56 21.68 -15.06
C GLN A 206 6.69 21.89 -16.08
N PRO A 207 6.55 21.41 -17.32
CA PRO A 207 7.50 21.74 -18.37
C PRO A 207 7.56 23.27 -18.54
N PRO A 208 8.74 23.86 -18.76
CA PRO A 208 8.86 25.29 -19.02
C PRO A 208 8.10 25.64 -20.31
N GLY A 209 6.89 26.19 -20.17
CA GLY A 209 6.07 26.66 -21.30
C GLY A 209 4.61 26.21 -21.30
N ARG A 210 3.83 26.66 -20.31
CA ARG A 210 2.39 26.97 -20.49
C ARG A 210 1.94 27.95 -19.41
N ALA A 211 2.58 29.13 -19.42
CA ALA A 211 1.90 30.32 -18.94
C ALA A 211 0.86 30.66 -20.01
N GLU A 212 -0.41 30.49 -19.70
CA GLU A 212 -1.50 31.16 -20.40
C GLU A 212 -1.96 32.33 -19.52
#